data_AF-A0A8E2F448-F1
#
_entry.id   AF-A0A8E2F448-F1
#
_cell.length_a   1.000
_cell.length_b   1.000
_cell.length_c   1.000
_cell.angle_alpha   90.00
_cell.angle_beta   90.00
_cell.angle_gamma   90.00
#
_symmetry.space_group_name_H-M   'P 1'
#
loop_
_entity.id
_entity.type
_entity.pdbx_description
1 polymer ?
#
loop_
_entity_poly.entity_id
_entity_poly.type
_entity_poly.pdbx_seq_one_letter_code
_entity_poly.pdbx_strand_id
1 'polypeptide(L)'
;MTNLDLLLLKGPPSGDLEGGLNELRFTILTKGMPANSDGMSEMRIYIWLILLNAPPIRTDIYLDLVRQGASPAYSKIRNDTFRTLATDPLFRRRVTENSLTRVLNAVAWKLNDAHEARVNGWQSPPTLSDFGGTPESAYQSRHSFTTGARTDASTSEAEQVGYVQGMNVLAAPFLYAARSEVEAFVAFERLITRECPGYVRGSMDGVHKGLKLVDTVLEIVDPKLFAHLMSKGMHAEIYAFASVLTMCACTPPLPEVLQLWDFLFAYGPHLNILCIVAQLILIRDKIIDSPSPNLILRSFPPLQAAKVIQVATSFAAKIPGDIYEQIINHAK
;
A
#
# COMPACT_ATOMS: atom_id res chain seq x y z
N MET A 1 22.33 -9.76 21.16
CA MET A 1 21.64 -8.79 20.28
C MET A 1 21.17 -9.55 19.06
N THR A 2 19.87 -9.60 18.81
CA THR A 2 19.32 -10.21 17.59
C THR A 2 19.93 -9.50 16.40
N ASN A 3 20.78 -10.22 15.68
CA ASN A 3 21.25 -9.77 14.40
C ASN A 3 20.13 -10.16 13.43
N LEU A 4 19.37 -9.17 12.94
CA LEU A 4 18.34 -9.39 11.92
C LEU A 4 18.93 -10.21 10.75
N ASP A 5 20.22 -10.04 10.45
CA ASP A 5 20.90 -10.77 9.37
C ASP A 5 20.96 -12.26 9.69
N LEU A 6 21.21 -12.62 10.95
CA LEU A 6 21.22 -14.02 11.37
C LEU A 6 19.82 -14.63 11.28
N LEU A 7 18.78 -13.88 11.66
CA LEU A 7 17.40 -14.38 11.56
C LEU A 7 16.99 -14.59 10.11
N LEU A 8 17.33 -13.66 9.21
CA LEU A 8 17.04 -13.81 7.78
C LEU A 8 17.87 -14.93 7.13
N LEU A 9 19.13 -15.11 7.54
CA LEU A 9 20.04 -16.08 6.91
C LEU A 9 19.83 -17.51 7.41
N LYS A 10 19.60 -17.68 8.72
CA LYS A 10 19.53 -19.00 9.37
C LYS A 10 18.11 -19.43 9.75
N GLY A 11 17.15 -18.51 9.70
CA GLY A 11 15.83 -18.72 10.27
C GLY A 11 15.84 -18.72 11.81
N PRO A 12 14.67 -18.90 12.44
CA PRO A 12 14.57 -18.95 13.88
C PRO A 12 15.21 -20.23 14.47
N PRO A 13 15.78 -20.16 15.68
CA PRO A 13 16.30 -21.33 16.38
C PRO A 13 15.25 -22.44 16.48
N SER A 14 15.67 -23.70 16.33
CA SER A 14 14.80 -24.88 16.46
C SER A 14 13.59 -24.92 15.50
N GLY A 15 13.54 -24.04 14.49
CA GLY A 15 12.42 -23.97 13.55
C GLY A 15 11.14 -23.32 14.12
N ASP A 16 11.22 -22.62 15.27
CA ASP A 16 10.08 -21.90 15.85
C ASP A 16 9.74 -20.64 15.06
N LEU A 17 8.88 -20.79 14.05
CA LEU A 17 8.47 -19.70 13.16
C LEU A 17 7.69 -18.60 13.90
N GLU A 18 6.85 -18.97 14.87
CA GLU A 18 6.04 -18.00 15.60
C GLU A 18 6.91 -17.15 16.53
N GLY A 19 7.78 -17.81 17.30
CA GLY A 19 8.77 -17.12 18.13
C GLY A 19 9.69 -16.22 17.31
N GLY A 20 10.16 -16.71 16.15
CA GLY A 20 10.97 -15.93 15.21
C GLY A 20 10.26 -14.68 14.67
N LEU A 21 8.99 -14.81 14.27
CA LEU A 21 8.19 -13.67 13.81
C LEU A 21 7.94 -12.66 14.94
N ASN A 22 7.67 -13.13 16.15
CA ASN A 22 7.48 -12.27 17.32
C ASN A 22 8.78 -11.51 17.66
N GLU A 23 9.94 -12.18 17.61
CA GLU A 23 11.24 -11.54 17.81
C GLU A 23 11.56 -10.52 16.71
N LEU A 24 11.25 -10.83 15.44
CA LEU A 24 11.41 -9.91 14.31
C LEU A 24 10.58 -8.64 14.52
N ARG A 25 9.28 -8.79 14.81
CA ARG A 25 8.38 -7.66 15.09
C ARG A 25 8.88 -6.85 16.26
N PHE A 26 9.19 -7.50 17.38
CA PHE A 26 9.69 -6.83 18.58
C PHE A 26 10.97 -6.03 18.29
N THR A 27 11.89 -6.59 17.51
CA THR A 27 13.15 -5.92 17.14
C THR A 27 12.88 -4.67 16.30
N ILE A 28 12.02 -4.76 15.29
CA ILE A 28 11.65 -3.60 14.45
C ILE A 28 10.97 -2.53 15.28
N LEU A 29 10.01 -2.90 16.14
CA LEU A 29 9.25 -1.95 16.94
C LEU A 29 10.08 -1.25 18.02
N THR A 30 11.13 -1.89 18.55
CA THR A 30 11.95 -1.33 19.63
C THR A 30 13.24 -0.69 19.16
N LYS A 31 13.84 -1.17 18.06
CA LYS A 31 15.15 -0.71 17.57
C LYS A 31 15.10 -0.06 16.20
N GLY A 32 13.99 -0.22 15.46
CA GLY A 32 13.89 0.16 14.06
C GLY A 32 14.70 -0.75 13.14
N MET A 33 14.59 -0.52 11.84
CA MET A 33 15.42 -1.21 10.86
C MET A 33 16.72 -0.44 10.58
N PRO A 34 17.88 -1.13 10.53
CA PRO A 34 19.13 -0.50 10.11
C PRO A 34 18.99 0.05 8.68
N ALA A 35 19.24 1.35 8.51
CA ALA A 35 19.21 2.02 7.22
C ALA A 35 20.24 3.16 7.17
N ASN A 36 20.69 3.50 5.95
CA ASN A 36 21.53 4.66 5.74
C ASN A 36 20.72 5.98 5.73
N SER A 37 21.38 7.12 5.48
CA SER A 37 20.75 8.45 5.45
C SER A 37 19.64 8.59 4.40
N ASP A 38 19.69 7.80 3.33
CA ASP A 38 18.68 7.79 2.27
C ASP A 38 17.51 6.87 2.62
N GLY A 39 17.51 6.31 3.83
CA GLY A 39 16.54 5.33 4.28
C GLY A 39 16.73 3.97 3.62
N MET A 40 17.87 3.66 3.00
CA MET A 40 18.11 2.35 2.37
C MET A 40 18.63 1.30 3.33
N SER A 41 18.10 0.08 3.22
CA SER A 41 18.51 -1.11 3.96
C SER A 41 18.58 -2.30 3.02
N GLU A 42 19.60 -3.14 3.16
CA GLU A 42 19.74 -4.37 2.35
C GLU A 42 18.68 -5.42 2.69
N MET A 43 18.00 -5.27 3.83
CA MET A 43 17.11 -6.26 4.41
C MET A 43 15.64 -5.90 4.26
N ARG A 44 15.34 -4.62 4.01
CA ARG A 44 13.98 -4.07 4.10
C ARG A 44 12.98 -4.85 3.28
N ILE A 45 13.28 -5.07 2.00
CA ILE A 45 12.35 -5.76 1.12
C ILE A 45 12.08 -7.20 1.58
N TYR A 46 13.08 -7.91 2.07
CA TYR A 46 12.92 -9.28 2.56
C TYR A 46 12.08 -9.33 3.84
N ILE A 47 12.31 -8.39 4.75
CA ILE A 47 11.52 -8.26 5.98
C ILE A 47 10.07 -7.90 5.64
N TRP A 48 9.85 -6.96 4.71
CA TRP A 48 8.49 -6.61 4.26
C TRP A 48 7.78 -7.80 3.61
N LEU A 49 8.47 -8.58 2.77
CA LEU A 49 7.92 -9.80 2.19
C LEU A 49 7.52 -10.82 3.28
N ILE A 50 8.36 -11.01 4.32
CA ILE A 50 8.04 -11.88 5.45
C ILE A 50 6.80 -11.38 6.21
N LEU A 51 6.77 -10.09 6.56
CA LEU A 51 5.70 -9.49 7.36
C LEU A 51 4.36 -9.42 6.63
N LEU A 52 4.38 -9.23 5.31
CA LEU A 52 3.20 -9.32 4.44
C LEU A 52 2.83 -10.76 4.09
N ASN A 53 3.59 -11.76 4.58
CA ASN A 53 3.45 -13.16 4.22
C ASN A 53 3.39 -13.34 2.69
N ALA A 54 4.33 -12.71 2.00
CA ALA A 54 4.44 -12.63 0.54
C ALA A 54 5.59 -13.53 0.08
N PRO A 55 5.31 -14.81 -0.25
CA PRO A 55 6.37 -15.75 -0.62
C PRO A 55 7.05 -15.32 -1.93
N PRO A 56 8.36 -15.54 -2.07
CA PRO A 56 9.05 -15.29 -3.33
C PRO A 56 8.43 -16.15 -4.44
N ILE A 57 8.32 -15.58 -5.63
CA ILE A 57 7.84 -16.27 -6.82
C ILE A 57 8.99 -16.48 -7.80
N ARG A 58 8.82 -17.44 -8.71
CA ARG A 58 9.73 -17.55 -9.85
C ARG A 58 9.61 -16.31 -10.74
N THR A 59 10.76 -15.81 -11.20
CA THR A 59 10.85 -14.59 -12.03
C THR A 59 10.07 -14.68 -13.32
N ASP A 60 9.96 -15.86 -13.94
CA ASP A 60 9.21 -16.08 -15.17
C ASP A 60 7.72 -15.74 -15.04
N ILE A 61 7.11 -15.98 -13.88
CA ILE A 61 5.71 -15.59 -13.62
C ILE A 61 5.52 -14.08 -13.79
N TYR A 62 6.45 -13.27 -13.28
CA TYR A 62 6.41 -11.82 -13.47
C TYR A 62 6.70 -11.42 -14.92
N LEU A 63 7.71 -12.05 -15.54
CA LEU A 63 8.06 -11.77 -16.93
C LEU A 63 6.92 -12.10 -17.89
N ASP A 64 6.15 -13.15 -17.63
CA ASP A 64 4.99 -13.53 -18.43
C ASP A 64 3.92 -12.46 -18.36
N LEU A 65 3.63 -11.89 -17.18
CA LEU A 65 2.74 -10.73 -17.04
C LEU A 65 3.24 -9.50 -17.81
N VAL A 66 4.56 -9.25 -17.80
CA VAL A 66 5.16 -8.14 -18.57
C VAL A 66 5.03 -8.38 -20.08
N ARG A 67 5.21 -9.62 -20.53
CA ARG A 67 5.10 -10.01 -21.96
C ARG A 67 3.69 -9.89 -22.52
N GLN A 68 2.66 -9.89 -21.66
CA GLN A 68 1.28 -9.64 -22.10
C GLN A 68 1.09 -8.22 -22.68
N GLY A 69 2.02 -7.30 -22.42
CA GLY A 69 1.93 -5.93 -22.93
C GLY A 69 0.92 -5.09 -22.15
N ALA A 70 0.32 -4.10 -22.82
CA ALA A 70 -0.57 -3.14 -22.18
C ALA A 70 -1.84 -3.80 -21.62
N SER A 71 -2.07 -3.67 -20.30
CA SER A 71 -3.32 -4.05 -19.65
C SER A 71 -4.46 -3.09 -20.02
N PRO A 72 -5.74 -3.43 -19.74
CA PRO A 72 -6.86 -2.53 -19.91
C PRO A 72 -6.71 -1.19 -19.17
N ALA A 73 -5.91 -1.14 -18.10
CA ALA A 73 -5.66 0.06 -17.30
C ALA A 73 -4.37 0.81 -17.70
N TYR A 74 -3.65 0.37 -18.74
CA TYR A 74 -2.32 0.91 -19.08
C TYR A 74 -2.31 2.43 -19.28
N SER A 75 -3.31 2.99 -19.98
CA SER A 75 -3.39 4.45 -20.19
C SER A 75 -3.51 5.24 -18.88
N LYS A 76 -4.29 4.73 -17.90
CA LYS A 76 -4.41 5.35 -16.57
C LYS A 76 -3.09 5.27 -15.81
N ILE A 77 -2.44 4.11 -15.86
CA ILE A 77 -1.11 3.91 -15.24
C ILE A 77 -0.11 4.93 -15.81
N ARG A 78 -0.03 5.07 -17.14
CA ARG A 78 0.88 6.03 -17.80
C ARG A 78 0.62 7.47 -17.39
N ASN A 79 -0.65 7.86 -17.21
CA ASN A 79 -1.02 9.20 -16.73
C ASN A 79 -0.61 9.47 -15.28
N ASP A 80 -0.37 8.44 -14.48
CA ASP A 80 0.03 8.56 -13.08
C ASP A 80 1.53 8.41 -12.87
N THR A 81 2.20 7.52 -13.62
CA THR A 81 3.60 7.18 -13.36
C THR A 81 4.56 8.36 -13.55
N PHE A 82 4.36 9.19 -14.58
CA PHE A 82 5.28 10.29 -14.89
C PHE A 82 5.32 11.36 -13.78
N ARG A 83 4.22 11.51 -13.03
CA ARG A 83 4.07 12.48 -11.93
C ARG A 83 4.34 11.88 -10.54
N THR A 84 4.57 10.57 -10.46
CA THR A 84 4.75 9.85 -9.18
C THR A 84 6.07 10.23 -8.52
N LEU A 85 6.00 10.89 -7.36
CA LEU A 85 7.18 11.36 -6.61
C LEU A 85 8.20 12.09 -7.50
N ALA A 86 7.71 12.82 -8.52
CA ALA A 86 8.56 13.42 -9.55
C ALA A 86 9.51 14.52 -9.03
N THR A 87 9.27 15.01 -7.82
CA THR A 87 10.09 15.99 -7.11
C THR A 87 11.03 15.37 -6.08
N ASP A 88 10.93 14.06 -5.81
CA ASP A 88 11.80 13.38 -4.84
C ASP A 88 13.10 12.90 -5.53
N PRO A 89 14.27 13.46 -5.17
CA PRO A 89 15.53 13.12 -5.83
C PRO A 89 16.01 11.69 -5.49
N LEU A 90 15.72 11.19 -4.30
CA LEU A 90 16.12 9.83 -3.90
C LEU A 90 15.35 8.81 -4.74
N PHE A 91 14.03 8.99 -4.85
CA PHE A 91 13.17 8.12 -5.64
C PHE A 91 13.63 8.08 -7.10
N ARG A 92 13.80 9.25 -7.73
CA ARG A 92 14.18 9.35 -9.15
C ARG A 92 15.54 8.76 -9.47
N ARG A 93 16.47 8.73 -8.51
CA ARG A 93 17.80 8.12 -8.69
C ARG A 93 17.72 6.60 -8.79
N ARG A 94 16.69 5.97 -8.22
CA ARG A 94 16.60 4.52 -8.07
C ARG A 94 15.46 3.88 -8.85
N VAL A 95 14.33 4.58 -8.98
CA VAL A 95 13.12 4.06 -9.61
C VAL A 95 12.87 4.80 -10.91
N THR A 96 12.82 4.04 -12.00
CA THR A 96 12.49 4.58 -13.32
C THR A 96 10.98 4.59 -13.52
N GLU A 97 10.47 5.51 -14.35
CA GLU A 97 9.07 5.50 -14.75
C GLU A 97 8.68 4.18 -15.43
N ASN A 98 9.60 3.59 -16.20
CA ASN A 98 9.39 2.31 -16.89
C ASN A 98 9.24 1.14 -15.92
N SER A 99 10.07 1.06 -14.87
CA SER A 99 9.96 0.02 -13.84
C SER A 99 8.65 0.16 -13.06
N LEU A 100 8.26 1.38 -12.71
CA LEU A 100 6.97 1.65 -12.06
C LEU A 100 5.80 1.26 -12.95
N THR A 101 5.85 1.64 -14.24
CA THR A 101 4.82 1.28 -15.23
C THR A 101 4.68 -0.24 -15.35
N ARG A 102 5.79 -0.98 -15.49
CA ARG A 102 5.77 -2.44 -15.62
C ARG A 102 5.18 -3.14 -14.40
N VAL A 103 5.61 -2.75 -13.20
CA VAL A 103 5.09 -3.34 -11.94
C VAL A 103 3.59 -3.08 -11.80
N LEU A 104 3.15 -1.84 -11.98
CA LEU A 104 1.71 -1.51 -11.91
C LEU A 104 0.90 -2.24 -12.98
N ASN A 105 1.42 -2.34 -14.20
CA ASN A 105 0.73 -3.02 -15.30
C ASN A 105 0.64 -4.54 -15.07
N ALA A 106 1.69 -5.16 -14.52
CA ALA A 106 1.65 -6.57 -14.14
C ALA A 106 0.63 -6.83 -13.01
N VAL A 107 0.52 -5.92 -12.04
CA VAL A 107 -0.53 -5.99 -11.01
C VAL A 107 -1.91 -5.83 -11.63
N ALA A 108 -2.09 -4.89 -12.56
CA ALA A 108 -3.36 -4.69 -13.25
C ALA A 108 -3.80 -5.94 -14.02
N TRP A 109 -2.88 -6.63 -14.72
CA TRP A 109 -3.15 -7.92 -15.34
C TRP A 109 -3.63 -8.96 -14.31
N LYS A 110 -2.91 -9.12 -13.20
CA LYS A 110 -3.27 -10.09 -12.17
C LYS A 110 -4.65 -9.80 -11.54
N LEU A 111 -4.99 -8.53 -11.32
CA LEU A 111 -6.30 -8.13 -10.83
C LEU A 111 -7.40 -8.34 -11.87
N ASN A 112 -7.12 -8.08 -13.16
CA ASN A 112 -8.04 -8.36 -14.26
C ASN A 112 -8.33 -9.86 -14.36
N ASP A 113 -7.29 -10.69 -14.39
CA ASP A 113 -7.42 -12.15 -14.48
C ASP A 113 -8.23 -12.73 -13.31
N ALA A 114 -8.00 -12.23 -12.09
CA ALA A 114 -8.78 -12.62 -10.92
C ALA A 114 -10.25 -12.20 -11.02
N HIS A 115 -10.52 -11.03 -11.61
CA HIS A 115 -11.88 -10.56 -11.84
C HIS A 115 -12.60 -11.38 -12.91
N GLU A 116 -11.95 -11.66 -14.04
CA GLU A 116 -12.48 -12.50 -15.10
C GLU A 116 -12.75 -13.92 -14.60
N ALA A 117 -11.85 -14.49 -13.80
CA ALA A 117 -12.06 -15.81 -13.20
C ALA A 117 -13.32 -15.84 -12.32
N ARG A 118 -13.53 -14.80 -11.49
CA ARG A 118 -14.72 -14.68 -10.64
C ARG A 118 -16.01 -14.47 -11.44
N VAL A 119 -15.99 -13.65 -12.48
CA VAL A 119 -17.19 -13.37 -13.32
C VAL A 119 -17.59 -14.61 -14.13
N ASN A 120 -16.62 -15.34 -14.65
CA ASN A 120 -16.87 -16.50 -15.52
C ASN A 120 -16.88 -17.85 -14.76
N GLY A 121 -16.76 -17.85 -13.43
CA GLY A 121 -16.86 -19.05 -12.60
C GLY A 121 -15.65 -20.00 -12.67
N TRP A 122 -14.47 -19.52 -13.08
CA TRP A 122 -13.25 -20.34 -13.11
C TRP A 122 -12.69 -20.49 -11.69
N GLN A 123 -12.42 -21.73 -11.28
CA GLN A 123 -11.82 -22.01 -9.96
C GLN A 123 -10.33 -21.61 -9.89
N SER A 124 -9.68 -21.34 -11.02
CA SER A 124 -8.34 -20.74 -11.11
C SER A 124 -8.19 -20.03 -12.47
N PRO A 125 -7.54 -18.86 -12.55
CA PRO A 125 -7.20 -18.26 -13.84
C PRO A 125 -6.29 -19.22 -14.60
N PRO A 126 -6.49 -19.44 -15.92
CA PRO A 126 -5.60 -20.29 -16.70
C PRO A 126 -4.17 -19.73 -16.63
N THR A 127 -3.24 -20.53 -16.09
CA THR A 127 -1.83 -20.17 -16.10
C THR A 127 -1.26 -20.49 -17.48
N LEU A 128 -0.35 -19.66 -17.99
CA LEU A 128 0.34 -19.92 -19.27
C LEU A 128 1.06 -21.29 -19.29
N SER A 129 1.34 -21.88 -18.12
CA SER A 129 1.90 -23.22 -17.97
C SER A 129 0.95 -24.38 -18.29
N ASP A 130 -0.37 -24.17 -18.26
CA ASP A 130 -1.34 -25.25 -18.55
C ASP A 130 -1.50 -25.52 -20.05
N PHE A 131 -1.06 -24.59 -20.90
CA PHE A 131 -0.94 -24.77 -22.34
C PHE A 131 0.53 -24.95 -22.68
N GLY A 132 1.03 -26.19 -22.60
CA GLY A 132 2.41 -26.59 -22.95
C GLY A 132 2.79 -26.41 -24.42
N GLY A 133 2.53 -25.24 -24.98
CA GLY A 133 2.80 -24.86 -26.36
C GLY A 133 3.81 -23.72 -26.44
N THR A 134 4.54 -23.68 -27.55
CA THR A 134 5.47 -22.60 -27.88
C THR A 134 4.77 -21.22 -27.90
N PRO A 135 5.52 -20.11 -27.68
CA PRO A 135 4.95 -18.77 -27.50
C PRO A 135 3.91 -18.35 -28.55
N GLU A 136 4.06 -18.78 -29.80
CA GLU A 136 3.14 -18.45 -30.90
C GLU A 136 1.75 -19.10 -30.77
N SER A 137 1.65 -20.26 -30.11
CA SER A 137 0.38 -20.99 -29.94
C SER A 137 -0.52 -20.40 -28.83
N ALA A 138 0.08 -19.75 -27.82
CA ALA A 138 -0.64 -19.05 -26.76
C ALA A 138 -1.30 -17.75 -27.24
N TYR A 139 -0.72 -17.07 -28.24
CA TYR A 139 -1.30 -15.87 -28.86
C TYR A 139 -2.53 -16.19 -29.73
N GLN A 140 -2.57 -17.34 -30.40
CA GLN A 140 -3.69 -17.72 -31.28
C GLN A 140 -4.91 -18.26 -30.52
N SER A 141 -4.70 -19.00 -29.43
CA SER A 141 -5.80 -19.54 -28.62
C SER A 141 -6.59 -18.44 -27.90
N ARG A 142 -5.92 -17.41 -27.36
CA ARG A 142 -6.59 -16.27 -26.70
C ARG A 142 -7.37 -15.35 -27.65
N HIS A 143 -6.94 -15.20 -28.90
CA HIS A 143 -7.67 -14.41 -29.90
C HIS A 143 -8.97 -15.07 -30.38
N SER A 144 -9.08 -16.39 -30.26
CA SER A 144 -10.28 -17.13 -30.67
C SER A 144 -11.43 -17.06 -29.65
N PHE A 145 -11.19 -16.56 -28.43
CA PHE A 145 -12.23 -16.41 -27.39
C PHE A 145 -12.83 -15.00 -27.31
N THR A 146 -12.28 -14.03 -28.04
CA THR A 146 -12.75 -12.62 -28.03
C THR A 146 -13.75 -12.29 -29.15
N THR A 147 -14.11 -13.25 -29.99
CA THR A 147 -15.06 -13.06 -31.12
C THR A 147 -16.44 -13.67 -30.90
N GLY A 148 -16.81 -14.04 -29.66
CA GLY A 148 -18.18 -14.38 -29.31
C GLY A 148 -19.08 -13.14 -29.31
N ALA A 149 -20.11 -13.14 -30.15
CA ALA A 149 -21.05 -12.03 -30.36
C ALA A 149 -21.56 -11.43 -29.04
N ARG A 150 -21.30 -10.13 -28.84
CA ARG A 150 -21.86 -9.32 -27.76
C ARG A 150 -23.36 -9.14 -28.01
N THR A 151 -24.19 -9.62 -27.09
CA THR A 151 -25.57 -9.13 -26.97
C THR A 151 -25.54 -7.81 -26.22
N ASP A 152 -25.93 -6.74 -26.91
CA ASP A 152 -26.10 -5.39 -26.38
C ASP A 152 -27.14 -5.38 -25.24
N ALA A 153 -26.67 -5.22 -24.01
CA ALA A 153 -27.48 -4.78 -22.89
C ALA A 153 -26.61 -3.96 -21.91
N SER A 154 -26.94 -2.67 -21.81
CA SER A 154 -26.47 -1.66 -20.85
C SER A 154 -24.98 -1.37 -20.78
N THR A 155 -24.52 -0.52 -21.69
CA THR A 155 -23.43 0.44 -21.50
C THR A 155 -23.78 1.42 -20.37
N SER A 156 -23.35 1.14 -19.14
CA SER A 156 -22.98 2.17 -18.17
C SER A 156 -21.73 1.67 -17.45
N GLU A 157 -20.61 2.39 -17.63
CA GLU A 157 -19.38 2.21 -16.86
C GLU A 157 -18.94 0.75 -16.68
N ALA A 158 -18.20 0.22 -17.65
CA ALA A 158 -17.23 -0.82 -17.31
C ALA A 158 -16.29 -0.20 -16.26
N GLU A 159 -16.58 -0.42 -14.97
CA GLU A 159 -15.65 -0.22 -13.87
C GLU A 159 -14.34 -0.87 -14.34
N GLN A 160 -13.37 -0.05 -14.75
CA GLN A 160 -12.11 -0.55 -15.30
C GLN A 160 -11.35 -1.22 -14.17
N VAL A 161 -11.58 -2.51 -14.04
CA VAL A 161 -11.01 -3.34 -13.00
C VAL A 161 -9.50 -3.40 -13.19
N GLY A 162 -8.76 -3.20 -12.09
CA GLY A 162 -7.34 -3.49 -12.01
C GLY A 162 -6.43 -2.29 -11.74
N TYR A 163 -6.93 -1.05 -11.73
CA TYR A 163 -6.14 0.11 -11.30
C TYR A 163 -7.00 1.28 -10.81
N VAL A 164 -6.66 1.79 -9.64
CA VAL A 164 -7.23 3.01 -9.05
C VAL A 164 -6.13 4.05 -8.87
N GLN A 165 -6.45 5.32 -9.12
CA GLN A 165 -5.51 6.43 -8.93
C GLN A 165 -5.00 6.43 -7.48
N GLY A 166 -3.68 6.54 -7.30
CA GLY A 166 -3.01 6.44 -6.00
C GLY A 166 -2.26 5.11 -5.79
N MET A 167 -2.59 4.06 -6.55
CA MET A 167 -1.82 2.81 -6.56
C MET A 167 -0.36 3.01 -6.96
N ASN A 168 -0.08 3.95 -7.86
CA ASN A 168 1.27 4.37 -8.21
C ASN A 168 2.09 4.87 -7.01
N VAL A 169 1.45 5.61 -6.10
CA VAL A 169 2.10 6.14 -4.90
C VAL A 169 2.31 5.03 -3.86
N LEU A 170 1.35 4.09 -3.72
CA LEU A 170 1.53 2.90 -2.88
C LEU A 170 2.64 1.97 -3.41
N ALA A 171 2.79 1.81 -4.72
CA ALA A 171 3.82 0.96 -5.30
C ALA A 171 5.23 1.56 -5.16
N ALA A 172 5.34 2.89 -5.06
CA ALA A 172 6.61 3.60 -5.10
C ALA A 172 7.59 3.21 -3.96
N PRO A 173 7.20 3.13 -2.68
CA PRO A 173 8.08 2.68 -1.61
C PRO A 173 8.62 1.24 -1.82
N PHE A 174 7.81 0.33 -2.36
CA PHE A 174 8.26 -1.04 -2.66
C PHE A 174 9.32 -1.07 -3.74
N LEU A 175 9.12 -0.33 -4.84
CA LEU A 175 10.12 -0.21 -5.91
C LEU A 175 11.40 0.46 -5.43
N TYR A 176 11.30 1.43 -4.52
CA TYR A 176 12.45 2.05 -3.92
C TYR A 176 13.22 1.09 -2.99
N ALA A 177 12.53 0.29 -2.19
CA ALA A 177 13.16 -0.65 -1.26
C ALA A 177 13.73 -1.90 -1.94
N ALA A 178 13.08 -2.38 -3.01
CA ALA A 178 13.41 -3.64 -3.66
C ALA A 178 14.75 -3.63 -4.41
N ARG A 179 15.31 -4.83 -4.63
CA ARG A 179 16.49 -5.04 -5.49
C ARG A 179 16.06 -5.45 -6.91
N SER A 180 14.85 -5.97 -7.06
CA SER A 180 14.26 -6.36 -8.35
C SER A 180 12.79 -5.96 -8.47
N GLU A 181 12.30 -5.84 -9.70
CA GLU A 181 10.88 -5.55 -9.98
C GLU A 181 9.95 -6.67 -9.49
N VAL A 182 10.42 -7.92 -9.47
CA VAL A 182 9.64 -9.08 -9.01
C VAL A 182 9.35 -8.99 -7.52
N GLU A 183 10.34 -8.63 -6.70
CA GLU A 183 10.16 -8.43 -5.27
C GLU A 183 9.16 -7.31 -4.99
N ALA A 184 9.29 -6.17 -5.69
CA ALA A 184 8.35 -5.05 -5.55
C ALA A 184 6.93 -5.44 -5.99
N PHE A 185 6.81 -6.17 -7.11
CA PHE A 185 5.53 -6.68 -7.62
C PHE A 185 4.84 -7.58 -6.61
N VAL A 186 5.55 -8.58 -6.05
CA VAL A 186 4.99 -9.52 -5.08
C VAL A 186 4.56 -8.80 -3.80
N ALA A 187 5.41 -7.94 -3.26
CA ALA A 187 5.10 -7.21 -2.02
C ALA A 187 3.90 -6.27 -2.21
N PHE A 188 3.89 -5.49 -3.30
CA PHE A 188 2.80 -4.57 -3.60
C PHE A 188 1.48 -5.30 -3.88
N GLU A 189 1.51 -6.34 -4.71
CA GLU A 189 0.30 -7.14 -4.97
C GLU A 189 -0.25 -7.75 -3.69
N ARG A 190 0.61 -8.31 -2.83
CA ARG A 190 0.17 -8.89 -1.56
C ARG A 190 -0.47 -7.86 -0.64
N LEU A 191 0.11 -6.66 -0.53
CA LEU A 191 -0.45 -5.57 0.25
C LEU A 191 -1.88 -5.26 -0.21
N ILE A 192 -2.08 -5.02 -1.50
CA ILE A 192 -3.39 -4.58 -2.01
C ILE A 192 -4.41 -5.72 -2.13
N THR A 193 -4.00 -7.00 -2.17
CA THR A 193 -4.96 -8.11 -2.24
C THR A 193 -5.30 -8.71 -0.88
N ARG A 194 -4.43 -8.54 0.13
CA ARG A 194 -4.63 -9.13 1.47
C ARG A 194 -4.76 -8.11 2.57
N GLU A 195 -3.95 -7.05 2.55
CA GLU A 195 -3.93 -6.08 3.63
C GLU A 195 -4.99 -4.99 3.45
N CYS A 196 -5.04 -4.38 2.27
CA CYS A 196 -5.96 -3.28 1.96
C CYS A 196 -6.77 -3.45 0.65
N PRO A 197 -7.45 -4.59 0.41
CA PRO A 197 -8.27 -4.77 -0.79
C PRO A 197 -9.38 -3.73 -0.98
N GLY A 198 -9.97 -3.21 0.09
CA GLY A 198 -10.96 -2.13 0.05
C GLY A 198 -10.39 -0.77 -0.42
N TYR A 199 -9.06 -0.65 -0.60
CA TYR A 199 -8.45 0.59 -1.10
C TYR A 199 -8.36 0.64 -2.63
N VAL A 200 -8.37 -0.52 -3.29
CA VAL A 200 -8.11 -0.64 -4.73
C VAL A 200 -9.29 -1.22 -5.52
N ARG A 201 -10.40 -1.52 -4.84
CA ARG A 201 -11.64 -2.00 -5.46
C ARG A 201 -12.60 -0.83 -5.69
N GLY A 202 -13.23 -0.79 -6.87
CA GLY A 202 -14.36 0.07 -7.24
C GLY A 202 -14.46 1.39 -6.49
N SER A 203 -15.38 1.45 -5.53
CA SER A 203 -15.74 2.63 -4.73
C SER A 203 -14.75 3.04 -3.64
N MET A 204 -13.61 2.36 -3.49
CA MET A 204 -12.62 2.58 -2.43
C MET A 204 -13.26 2.64 -1.03
N ASP A 205 -14.24 1.76 -0.78
CA ASP A 205 -15.03 1.76 0.44
C ASP A 205 -14.16 1.68 1.71
N GLY A 206 -13.03 0.97 1.63
CA GLY A 206 -12.07 0.92 2.72
C GLY A 206 -11.39 2.24 3.01
N VAL A 207 -11.10 3.07 2.00
CA VAL A 207 -10.57 4.42 2.20
C VAL A 207 -11.60 5.29 2.90
N HIS A 208 -12.86 5.27 2.44
CA HIS A 208 -13.94 6.05 3.05
C HIS A 208 -14.22 5.63 4.50
N LYS A 209 -14.21 4.32 4.80
CA LYS A 209 -14.29 3.82 6.19
C LYS A 209 -13.10 4.32 7.02
N GLY A 210 -11.88 4.27 6.47
CA GLY A 210 -10.67 4.78 7.11
C GLY A 210 -10.76 6.28 7.44
N LEU A 211 -11.31 7.09 6.53
CA LEU A 211 -11.49 8.53 6.75
C LEU A 211 -12.45 8.82 7.91
N LYS A 212 -13.58 8.11 7.97
CA LYS A 212 -14.51 8.21 9.12
C LYS A 212 -13.85 7.80 10.43
N LEU A 213 -12.98 6.79 10.39
CA LEU A 213 -12.22 6.36 11.56
C LEU A 213 -11.15 7.39 11.97
N VAL A 214 -10.55 8.15 11.05
CA VAL A 214 -9.66 9.26 11.42
C VAL A 214 -10.41 10.30 12.25
N ASP A 215 -11.61 10.72 11.82
CA ASP A 215 -12.44 11.67 12.56
C ASP A 215 -12.86 11.09 13.93
N THR A 216 -13.30 9.82 13.97
CA THR A 216 -13.70 9.12 15.21
C THR A 216 -12.54 9.00 16.20
N VAL A 217 -11.36 8.59 15.74
CA VAL A 217 -10.17 8.47 16.59
C VAL A 217 -9.75 9.84 17.09
N LEU A 218 -9.78 10.88 16.25
CA LEU A 218 -9.45 12.25 16.66
C LEU A 218 -10.40 12.76 17.75
N GLU A 219 -11.70 12.50 17.62
CA GLU A 219 -12.70 12.84 18.64
C GLU A 219 -12.38 12.19 19.99
N ILE A 220 -12.00 10.91 19.99
CA ILE A 220 -11.66 10.16 21.22
C ILE A 220 -10.41 10.73 21.88
N VAL A 221 -9.37 11.03 21.11
CA VAL A 221 -8.03 11.32 21.67
C VAL A 221 -7.78 12.81 21.90
N ASP A 222 -8.40 13.69 21.10
CA ASP A 222 -8.36 15.14 21.24
C ASP A 222 -9.71 15.78 20.84
N PRO A 223 -10.74 15.68 21.72
CA PRO A 223 -12.08 16.21 21.45
C PRO A 223 -12.08 17.71 21.12
N LYS A 224 -11.12 18.48 21.65
CA LYS A 224 -11.02 19.93 21.42
C LYS A 224 -10.57 20.22 19.99
N LEU A 225 -9.54 19.51 19.51
CA LEU A 225 -9.08 19.64 18.13
C LEU A 225 -10.17 19.17 17.15
N PHE A 226 -10.81 18.03 17.44
CA PHE A 226 -11.94 17.54 16.65
C PHE A 226 -13.07 18.57 16.54
N ALA A 227 -13.58 19.08 17.67
CA ALA A 227 -14.65 20.07 17.69
C ALA A 227 -14.29 21.35 16.93
N HIS A 228 -13.04 21.79 17.01
CA HIS A 228 -12.54 22.93 16.25
C HIS A 228 -12.60 22.68 14.73
N LEU A 229 -12.14 21.52 14.26
CA LEU A 229 -12.21 21.15 12.85
C LEU A 229 -13.66 21.04 12.37
N MET A 230 -14.52 20.38 13.15
CA MET A 230 -15.95 20.23 12.83
C MET A 230 -16.68 21.57 12.76
N SER A 231 -16.39 22.52 13.65
CA SER A 231 -16.98 23.87 13.60
C SER A 231 -16.65 24.65 12.31
N LYS A 232 -15.61 24.22 11.60
CA LYS A 232 -15.15 24.77 10.32
C LYS A 232 -15.49 23.85 9.13
N GLY A 233 -16.27 22.78 9.34
CA GLY A 233 -16.66 21.81 8.31
C GLY A 233 -15.49 20.98 7.74
N MET A 234 -14.40 20.84 8.49
CA MET A 234 -13.19 20.15 8.03
C MET A 234 -13.19 18.68 8.45
N HIS A 235 -13.94 17.85 7.72
CA HIS A 235 -13.91 16.40 7.86
C HIS A 235 -12.61 15.80 7.32
N ALA A 236 -12.21 14.64 7.84
CA ALA A 236 -11.04 13.90 7.37
C ALA A 236 -11.06 13.63 5.86
N GLU A 237 -12.24 13.48 5.25
CA GLU A 237 -12.40 13.32 3.80
C GLU A 237 -11.75 14.46 2.99
N ILE A 238 -11.64 15.66 3.56
CA ILE A 238 -11.09 16.84 2.88
C ILE A 238 -9.55 16.84 2.89
N TYR A 239 -8.92 16.34 3.95
CA TYR A 239 -7.48 16.51 4.17
C TYR A 239 -6.69 15.21 4.32
N ALA A 240 -7.33 14.11 4.72
CA ALA A 240 -6.66 12.84 5.01
C ALA A 240 -6.80 11.81 3.89
N PHE A 241 -7.55 12.08 2.81
CA PHE A 241 -7.81 11.12 1.73
C PHE A 241 -6.51 10.51 1.20
N ALA A 242 -5.54 11.35 0.83
CA ALA A 242 -4.25 10.89 0.31
C ALA A 242 -3.45 10.09 1.36
N SER A 243 -3.48 10.52 2.63
CA SER A 243 -2.79 9.85 3.73
C SER A 243 -3.36 8.48 4.05
N VAL A 244 -4.70 8.31 3.96
CA VAL A 244 -5.36 7.00 4.13
C VAL A 244 -5.03 6.11 2.92
N LEU A 245 -5.34 6.57 1.71
CA LEU A 245 -5.18 5.80 0.47
C LEU A 245 -3.73 5.35 0.26
N THR A 246 -2.76 6.20 0.55
CA THR A 246 -1.34 5.93 0.25
C THR A 246 -0.52 5.50 1.47
N MET A 247 -1.15 5.25 2.62
CA MET A 247 -0.45 4.96 3.88
C MET A 247 0.64 6.00 4.18
N CYS A 248 0.26 7.28 4.07
CA CYS A 248 1.12 8.46 4.20
C CYS A 248 2.31 8.56 3.22
N ALA A 249 2.38 7.75 2.16
CA ALA A 249 3.48 7.81 1.20
C ALA A 249 3.54 9.12 0.38
N CYS A 250 2.44 9.89 0.36
CA CYS A 250 2.43 11.23 -0.21
C CYS A 250 2.99 12.34 0.71
N THR A 251 3.34 12.02 1.96
CA THR A 251 3.89 12.98 2.93
C THR A 251 5.41 12.83 2.99
N PRO A 252 6.19 13.70 2.33
CA PRO A 252 7.64 13.58 2.30
C PRO A 252 8.25 13.80 3.70
N PRO A 253 9.50 13.36 3.94
CA PRO A 253 10.42 12.76 2.97
C PRO A 253 10.34 11.23 2.90
N LEU A 254 10.79 10.64 1.78
CA LEU A 254 10.72 9.19 1.56
C LEU A 254 11.37 8.33 2.67
N PRO A 255 12.54 8.67 3.26
CA PRO A 255 13.11 7.89 4.35
C PRO A 255 12.19 7.74 5.57
N GLU A 256 11.41 8.77 5.88
CA GLU A 256 10.44 8.76 6.98
C GLU A 256 9.22 7.89 6.62
N VAL A 257 8.79 7.90 5.35
CA VAL A 257 7.74 6.98 4.86
C VAL A 257 8.19 5.53 5.03
N LEU A 258 9.44 5.20 4.66
CA LEU A 258 9.99 3.85 4.81
C LEU A 258 10.01 3.42 6.28
N GLN A 259 10.46 4.29 7.19
CA GLN A 259 10.46 4.02 8.62
C GLN A 259 9.04 3.82 9.18
N LEU A 260 8.08 4.62 8.72
CA LEU A 260 6.68 4.44 9.09
C LEU A 260 6.15 3.08 8.60
N TRP A 261 6.49 2.67 7.38
CA TRP A 261 6.07 1.39 6.81
C TRP A 261 6.73 0.19 7.50
N ASP A 262 7.98 0.33 7.94
CA ASP A 262 8.64 -0.67 8.79
C ASP A 262 7.80 -0.93 10.06
N PHE A 263 7.32 0.13 10.71
CA PHE A 263 6.40 0.03 11.85
C PHE A 263 5.04 -0.57 11.46
N LEU A 264 4.42 -0.09 10.38
CA LEU A 264 3.11 -0.55 9.94
C LEU A 264 3.11 -2.03 9.57
N PHE A 265 4.17 -2.56 8.94
CA PHE A 265 4.22 -4.00 8.65
C PHE A 265 4.60 -4.85 9.87
N ALA A 266 5.38 -4.31 10.81
CA ALA A 266 5.71 -5.04 12.04
C ALA A 266 4.52 -5.11 13.01
N TYR A 267 3.73 -4.04 13.11
CA TYR A 267 2.58 -3.97 14.01
C TYR A 267 1.26 -4.37 13.33
N GLY A 268 0.98 -3.76 12.17
CA GLY A 268 -0.27 -3.92 11.43
C GLY A 268 -0.59 -2.69 10.57
N PRO A 269 -0.84 -2.84 9.25
CA PRO A 269 -1.13 -1.73 8.33
C PRO A 269 -2.29 -0.83 8.75
N HIS A 270 -3.25 -1.42 9.48
CA HIS A 270 -4.44 -0.72 9.99
C HIS A 270 -4.10 0.45 10.93
N LEU A 271 -2.93 0.43 11.59
CA LEU A 271 -2.50 1.52 12.46
C LEU A 271 -2.20 2.84 11.74
N ASN A 272 -2.19 2.84 10.40
CA ASN A 272 -2.07 4.08 9.63
C ASN A 272 -3.10 5.14 10.07
N ILE A 273 -4.31 4.73 10.47
CA ILE A 273 -5.34 5.65 10.99
C ILE A 273 -4.83 6.42 12.21
N LEU A 274 -4.20 5.72 13.18
CA LEU A 274 -3.63 6.34 14.37
C LEU A 274 -2.43 7.22 14.00
N CYS A 275 -1.62 6.81 13.02
CA CYS A 275 -0.48 7.61 12.54
C CYS A 275 -0.93 8.93 11.88
N ILE A 276 -2.08 8.94 11.19
CA ILE A 276 -2.67 10.18 10.65
C ILE A 276 -3.14 11.10 11.77
N VAL A 277 -3.85 10.56 12.77
CA VAL A 277 -4.29 11.36 13.92
C VAL A 277 -3.10 11.88 14.73
N ALA A 278 -2.04 11.08 14.89
CA ALA A 278 -0.81 11.51 15.53
C ALA A 278 -0.14 12.69 14.80
N GLN A 279 -0.16 12.69 13.47
CA GLN A 279 0.33 13.85 12.69
C GLN A 279 -0.49 15.12 12.98
N LEU A 280 -1.81 15.02 13.11
CA LEU A 280 -2.67 16.15 13.49
C LEU A 280 -2.33 16.67 14.88
N ILE A 281 -2.16 15.77 15.85
CA ILE A 281 -1.79 16.13 17.24
C ILE A 281 -0.44 16.84 17.29
N LEU A 282 0.54 16.38 16.52
CA LEU A 282 1.87 17.03 16.45
C LEU A 282 1.84 18.46 15.92
N ILE A 283 0.79 18.84 15.21
CA ILE A 283 0.60 20.19 14.64
C ILE A 283 -0.62 20.90 15.22
N ARG A 284 -1.18 20.37 16.32
CA ARG A 284 -2.42 20.80 16.96
C ARG A 284 -2.49 22.31 17.17
N ASP A 285 -1.49 22.88 17.83
CA ASP A 285 -1.52 24.30 18.18
C ASP A 285 -1.47 25.17 16.91
N LYS A 286 -0.72 24.74 15.88
CA LYS A 286 -0.71 25.42 14.58
C LYS A 286 -2.08 25.36 13.88
N ILE A 287 -2.83 24.27 14.02
CA ILE A 287 -4.18 24.17 13.47
C ILE A 287 -5.12 25.12 14.20
N ILE A 288 -5.13 25.08 15.54
CA ILE A 288 -6.07 25.85 16.37
C ILE A 288 -5.83 27.35 16.25
N ASP A 289 -4.57 27.78 16.26
CA ASP A 289 -4.20 29.19 16.23
C ASP A 289 -4.27 29.79 14.80
N SER A 290 -4.40 28.94 13.77
CA SER A 290 -4.43 29.40 12.39
C SER A 290 -5.79 30.00 12.02
N PRO A 291 -5.84 31.19 11.40
CA PRO A 291 -7.07 31.70 10.82
C PRO A 291 -7.56 30.83 9.65
N SER A 292 -6.65 30.08 9.01
CA SER A 292 -6.91 29.26 7.82
C SER A 292 -6.33 27.84 7.96
N PRO A 293 -6.89 26.97 8.82
CA PRO A 293 -6.29 25.65 9.09
C PRO A 293 -6.27 24.72 7.87
N ASN A 294 -7.20 24.90 6.93
CA ASN A 294 -7.25 24.17 5.66
C ASN A 294 -5.95 24.28 4.84
N LEU A 295 -5.22 25.40 4.92
CA LEU A 295 -3.92 25.54 4.22
C LEU A 295 -2.86 24.59 4.79
N ILE A 296 -2.88 24.39 6.11
CA ILE A 296 -1.97 23.46 6.81
C ILE A 296 -2.37 22.02 6.49
N LEU A 297 -3.67 21.73 6.51
CA LEU A 297 -4.21 20.38 6.31
C LEU A 297 -4.11 19.90 4.85
N ARG A 298 -4.09 20.81 3.88
CA ARG A 298 -3.84 20.46 2.46
C ARG A 298 -2.40 20.03 2.17
N SER A 299 -1.47 20.45 3.00
CA SER A 299 -0.04 20.17 2.82
C SER A 299 0.57 19.93 4.20
N PHE A 300 0.46 18.68 4.66
CA PHE A 300 1.01 18.28 5.94
C PHE A 300 2.50 18.66 6.01
N PRO A 301 2.99 19.10 7.19
CA PRO A 301 4.43 19.27 7.39
C PRO A 301 5.19 17.97 7.12
N PRO A 302 6.52 18.07 6.88
CA PRO A 302 7.33 16.88 6.66
C PRO A 302 7.11 15.81 7.72
N LEU A 303 6.95 14.57 7.27
CA LEU A 303 6.71 13.41 8.11
C LEU A 303 7.88 13.24 9.09
N GLN A 304 7.54 12.90 10.33
CA GLN A 304 8.50 12.59 11.39
C GLN A 304 8.10 11.26 12.02
N ALA A 305 8.40 10.16 11.32
CA ALA A 305 7.92 8.81 11.60
C ALA A 305 8.16 8.41 13.06
N ALA A 306 9.36 8.64 13.60
CA ALA A 306 9.65 8.32 15.01
C ALA A 306 8.68 9.02 15.99
N LYS A 307 8.41 10.32 15.78
CA LYS A 307 7.47 11.08 16.62
C LYS A 307 6.03 10.66 16.39
N VAL A 308 5.66 10.41 15.13
CA VAL A 308 4.32 9.95 14.74
C VAL A 308 4.02 8.60 15.41
N ILE A 309 4.95 7.64 15.34
CA ILE A 309 4.84 6.33 15.98
C ILE A 309 4.73 6.47 17.50
N GLN A 310 5.59 7.29 18.11
CA GLN A 310 5.56 7.55 19.56
C GLN A 310 4.21 8.12 20.01
N VAL A 311 3.68 9.12 19.30
CA VAL A 311 2.39 9.73 19.62
C VAL A 311 1.25 8.75 19.37
N ALA A 312 1.22 8.06 18.22
CA ALA A 312 0.20 7.06 17.90
C ALA A 312 0.10 5.95 18.96
N THR A 313 1.24 5.41 19.39
CA THR A 313 1.30 4.35 20.41
C THR A 313 0.90 4.86 21.80
N SER A 314 1.17 6.13 22.12
CA SER A 314 0.82 6.72 23.42
C SER A 314 -0.69 6.79 23.70
N PHE A 315 -1.53 6.83 22.66
CA PHE A 315 -2.98 6.89 22.80
C PHE A 315 -3.69 5.63 22.28
N ALA A 316 -2.98 4.65 21.72
CA ALA A 316 -3.59 3.43 21.17
C ALA A 316 -4.47 2.70 22.22
N ALA A 317 -4.05 2.67 23.48
CA ALA A 317 -4.81 2.05 24.59
C ALA A 317 -6.10 2.80 24.97
N LYS A 318 -6.29 4.04 24.47
CA LYS A 318 -7.53 4.82 24.69
C LYS A 318 -8.63 4.46 23.70
N ILE A 319 -8.31 3.73 22.63
CA ILE A 319 -9.28 3.39 21.59
C ILE A 319 -10.18 2.27 22.11
N PRO A 320 -11.52 2.45 22.14
CA PRO A 320 -12.45 1.40 22.52
C PRO A 320 -12.30 0.16 21.63
N GLY A 321 -12.54 -1.02 22.20
CA GLY A 321 -12.30 -2.31 21.52
C GLY A 321 -13.09 -2.47 20.22
N ASP A 322 -14.34 -2.01 20.19
CA ASP A 322 -15.21 -2.02 19.01
C ASP A 322 -14.73 -1.07 17.91
N ILE A 323 -14.19 0.11 18.28
CA ILE A 323 -13.57 1.02 17.32
C ILE A 323 -12.25 0.45 16.80
N TYR A 324 -11.44 -0.16 17.68
CA TYR A 324 -10.20 -0.81 17.27
C TYR A 324 -10.45 -1.97 16.30
N GLU A 325 -11.51 -2.75 16.51
CA GLU A 325 -11.94 -3.80 15.57
C GLU A 325 -12.35 -3.23 14.21
N GLN A 326 -13.05 -2.09 14.17
CA GLN A 326 -13.34 -1.38 12.92
C GLN A 326 -12.05 -0.92 12.23
N ILE A 327 -11.06 -0.43 13.00
CA ILE A 327 -9.74 -0.06 12.47
C ILE A 327 -9.04 -1.29 11.87
N ILE A 328 -9.07 -2.47 12.49
CA ILE A 328 -8.47 -3.68 11.89
C ILE A 328 -9.12 -4.02 10.54
N ASN A 329 -10.44 -3.87 10.44
CA ASN A 329 -11.21 -4.41 9.32
C ASN A 329 -11.55 -3.39 8.22
N HIS A 330 -11.34 -2.09 8.43
CA HIS A 330 -11.81 -1.06 7.49
C HIS A 330 -11.29 -1.25 6.07
N ALA A 331 -10.07 -1.75 5.90
CA ALA A 331 -9.43 -1.90 4.60
C ALA A 331 -9.72 -3.25 3.91
N LYS A 332 -10.52 -4.14 4.52
CA LYS A 332 -10.84 -5.47 4.00
C LYS A 332 -12.04 -5.45 3.05
#